data_AF-A0A3M1LFI7-F1
#
_entry.id   AF-A0A3M1LFI7-F1
#
_cell.length_a   1.000
_cell.length_b   1.000
_cell.length_c   1.000
_cell.angle_alpha   90.00
_cell.angle_beta   90.00
_cell.angle_gamma   90.00
#
_symmetry.space_group_name_H-M   'P 1'
#
loop_
_entity.id
_entity.type
_entity.pdbx_description
1 polymer ?
#
loop_
_entity_poly.entity_id
_entity_poly.type
_entity_poly.pdbx_seq_one_letter_code
_entity_poly.pdbx_strand_id
1 'polypeptide(L)'
;LPLWWGGVILALAVVGGFVYWWSERRGMAGLTVVEQAYARMGRFARWIGVTLQPYQTPYERAETLVTAIPQGEAPIRRIADLYVAERFGHARGDPEEAESLWRSLRPLLWKGWSERRLALLARRLKHLRRKR
;
A
#
# COMPACT_ATOMS: atom_id res chain seq x y z
N LEU A 1 -10.74 0.36 32.41
CA LEU A 1 -9.92 1.22 31.53
C LEU A 1 -10.28 2.68 31.86
N PRO A 2 -9.33 3.55 32.23
CA PRO A 2 -9.61 4.95 32.53
C PRO A 2 -10.31 5.65 31.34
N LEU A 3 -11.33 6.48 31.58
CA LEU A 3 -12.12 7.17 30.53
C LEU A 3 -11.25 7.93 29.51
N TRP A 4 -10.06 8.38 29.91
CA TRP A 4 -9.18 9.20 29.07
C TRP A 4 -8.54 8.39 27.94
N TRP A 5 -8.42 7.07 28.08
CA TRP A 5 -7.93 6.20 27.01
C TRP A 5 -8.89 6.16 25.81
N GLY A 6 -10.20 6.28 26.06
CA GLY A 6 -11.19 6.37 24.97
C GLY A 6 -10.98 7.59 24.10
N GLY A 7 -10.72 8.75 24.72
CA GLY A 7 -10.39 9.99 24.03
C GLY A 7 -9.09 9.89 23.21
N VAL A 8 -8.05 9.29 23.78
CA VAL A 8 -6.76 9.10 23.09
C VAL A 8 -6.90 8.17 21.88
N ILE A 9 -7.60 7.05 22.02
CA ILE A 9 -7.82 6.11 20.90
C ILE A 9 -8.62 6.78 19.78
N LEU A 10 -9.69 7.50 20.11
CA LEU A 10 -10.49 8.23 19.13
C LEU A 10 -9.65 9.29 18.42
N ALA A 11 -8.85 10.07 19.15
CA ALA A 11 -7.97 11.08 18.57
C ALA A 11 -6.95 10.47 17.61
N LEU A 12 -6.31 9.35 17.99
CA LEU A 12 -5.37 8.64 17.11
C LEU A 12 -6.06 8.08 15.86
N ALA A 13 -7.28 7.56 15.99
CA ALA A 13 -8.05 7.06 14.85
C ALA A 13 -8.41 8.19 13.88
N VAL A 14 -8.86 9.34 14.39
CA VAL A 14 -9.18 10.53 13.59
C VAL A 14 -7.93 11.08 12.89
N VAL A 15 -6.82 11.22 13.61
CA VAL A 15 -5.55 11.69 13.02
C VAL A 15 -5.05 10.70 11.98
N GLY A 16 -5.08 9.40 12.26
CA GLY A 16 -4.69 8.35 11.30
C GLY A 16 -5.55 8.36 10.04
N GLY A 17 -6.87 8.48 10.20
CA GLY A 17 -7.81 8.61 9.09
C GLY A 17 -7.59 9.88 8.27
N PHE A 18 -7.35 11.02 8.93
CA PHE A 18 -7.06 12.29 8.28
C PHE A 18 -5.74 12.24 7.50
N VAL A 19 -4.68 11.71 8.09
CA VAL A 19 -3.37 11.53 7.41
C VAL A 19 -3.52 10.62 6.21
N TYR A 20 -4.25 9.51 6.34
CA TYR A 20 -4.51 8.60 5.24
C TYR A 20 -5.27 9.29 4.10
N TRP A 21 -6.38 9.96 4.41
CA TRP A 21 -7.20 10.70 3.45
C TRP A 21 -6.43 11.83 2.76
N TRP A 22 -5.68 12.61 3.54
CA TRP A 22 -4.85 13.70 3.03
C TRP A 22 -3.79 13.17 2.07
N SER A 23 -3.15 12.06 2.43
CA SER A 23 -2.15 11.43 1.57
C SER A 23 -2.77 10.91 0.28
N GLU A 24 -3.96 10.31 0.35
CA GLU A 24 -4.69 9.83 -0.82
C GLU A 24 -5.09 10.97 -1.77
N ARG A 25 -5.34 12.18 -1.26
CA ARG A 25 -5.74 13.31 -2.13
C ARG A 25 -4.59 14.20 -2.59
N ARG A 26 -3.45 14.23 -1.88
CA ARG A 26 -2.31 15.07 -2.26
C ARG A 26 -1.55 14.51 -3.46
N GLY A 27 -1.25 15.39 -4.41
CA GLY A 27 -0.34 15.11 -5.53
C GLY A 27 -0.91 14.19 -6.60
N MET A 28 -2.24 13.99 -6.63
CA MET A 28 -2.94 13.27 -7.70
C MET A 28 -3.55 14.20 -8.76
N ALA A 29 -3.58 15.51 -8.49
CA ALA A 29 -4.05 16.48 -9.46
C ALA A 29 -3.15 16.46 -10.70
N GLY A 30 -3.75 16.27 -11.87
CA GLY A 30 -3.05 16.17 -13.16
C GLY A 30 -2.57 14.76 -13.53
N LEU A 31 -2.73 13.76 -12.65
CA LEU A 31 -2.46 12.37 -12.98
C LEU A 31 -3.70 11.68 -13.57
N THR A 32 -3.48 10.79 -14.54
CA THR A 32 -4.55 9.90 -15.02
C THR A 32 -4.97 8.90 -13.94
N VAL A 33 -6.10 8.23 -14.10
CA VAL A 33 -6.59 7.25 -13.11
C VAL A 33 -5.62 6.08 -12.95
N VAL A 34 -4.97 5.67 -14.05
CA VAL A 34 -3.92 4.64 -14.05
C VAL A 34 -2.68 5.11 -13.27
N GLU A 35 -2.21 6.32 -13.54
CA GLU A 35 -1.08 6.91 -12.81
C GLU A 35 -1.38 7.06 -11.32
N GLN A 36 -2.62 7.42 -10.97
CA GLN A 36 -3.07 7.49 -9.58
C GLN A 36 -3.04 6.11 -8.91
N ALA A 37 -3.59 5.07 -9.54
CA ALA A 37 -3.55 3.70 -9.01
C ALA A 37 -2.11 3.24 -8.74
N TYR A 38 -1.21 3.48 -9.69
CA TYR A 38 0.20 3.14 -9.55
C TYR A 38 0.90 3.98 -8.44
N ALA A 39 0.62 5.28 -8.35
CA ALA A 39 1.18 6.14 -7.32
C ALA A 39 0.72 5.72 -5.90
N ARG A 40 -0.53 5.27 -5.76
CA ARG A 40 -1.07 4.76 -4.50
C ARG A 40 -0.32 3.51 -4.03
N MET A 41 0.09 2.63 -4.93
CA MET A 41 0.96 1.48 -4.59
C MET A 41 2.28 1.95 -3.97
N GLY A 42 2.96 2.91 -4.58
CA GLY A 42 4.23 3.43 -4.09
C GLY A 42 4.11 4.13 -2.72
N ARG A 43 3.01 4.84 -2.51
CA ARG A 43 2.69 5.46 -1.23
C ARG A 43 2.41 4.43 -0.14
N PHE A 44 1.63 3.40 -0.46
CA PHE A 44 1.37 2.31 0.46
C PHE A 44 2.66 1.58 0.84
N ALA A 45 3.51 1.26 -0.15
CA ALA A 45 4.82 0.66 0.08
C ALA A 45 5.64 1.46 1.11
N ARG A 46 5.68 2.79 0.97
CA ARG A 46 6.34 3.68 1.93
C ARG A 46 5.75 3.59 3.34
N TRP A 47 4.43 3.55 3.47
CA TRP A 47 3.77 3.44 4.79
C TRP A 47 4.09 2.14 5.51
N ILE A 48 4.26 1.05 4.77
CA ILE A 48 4.56 -0.25 5.36
C ILE A 48 6.05 -0.54 5.48
N GLY A 49 6.91 0.45 5.18
CA GLY A 49 8.36 0.33 5.27
C GLY A 49 9.00 -0.47 4.13
N VAL A 50 8.29 -0.67 3.02
CA VAL A 50 8.86 -1.22 1.79
C VAL A 50 9.53 -0.09 1.02
N THR A 51 10.85 -0.19 0.88
CA THR A 51 11.65 0.83 0.20
C THR A 51 11.67 0.54 -1.30
N LEU A 52 10.98 1.38 -2.08
CA LEU A 52 11.08 1.39 -3.53
C LEU A 52 12.20 2.34 -3.95
N GLN A 53 13.11 1.84 -4.77
CA GLN A 53 14.30 2.57 -5.19
C GLN A 53 14.04 3.37 -6.48
N PRO A 54 14.63 4.57 -6.63
CA PRO A 54 14.41 5.40 -7.81
C PRO A 54 14.83 4.73 -9.13
N TYR A 55 15.88 3.91 -9.09
CA TYR A 55 16.41 3.20 -10.25
C TYR A 55 15.55 2.01 -10.69
N GLN A 56 14.58 1.58 -9.88
CA GLN A 56 13.73 0.44 -10.22
C GLN A 56 12.75 0.81 -11.33
N THR A 57 12.63 -0.09 -12.30
CA THR A 57 11.57 -0.08 -13.31
C THR A 57 10.20 -0.28 -12.66
N PRO A 58 9.10 0.08 -13.35
CA PRO A 58 7.78 -0.10 -12.77
C PRO A 58 7.46 -1.55 -12.38
N TYR A 59 7.97 -2.51 -13.17
CA TYR A 59 7.86 -3.94 -12.91
C TYR A 59 8.66 -4.36 -11.67
N GLU A 60 9.91 -3.91 -11.52
CA GLU A 60 10.70 -4.23 -10.33
C GLU A 60 10.09 -3.66 -9.04
N ARG A 61 9.48 -2.47 -9.12
CA ARG A 61 8.73 -1.91 -7.99
C ARG A 61 7.50 -2.75 -7.66
N ALA A 62 6.79 -3.24 -8.68
CA ALA A 62 5.67 -4.14 -8.51
C ALA A 62 6.13 -5.45 -7.84
N GLU A 63 7.17 -6.11 -8.34
CA GLU A 63 7.72 -7.34 -7.75
C GLU A 63 8.23 -7.14 -6.32
N THR A 64 8.82 -5.98 -6.02
CA THR A 64 9.20 -5.63 -4.64
C THR A 64 7.97 -5.58 -3.74
N LEU A 65 6.85 -5.02 -4.23
CA LEU A 65 5.60 -4.97 -3.49
C LEU A 65 4.90 -6.34 -3.43
N VAL A 66 4.98 -7.18 -4.46
CA VAL A 66 4.47 -8.57 -4.46
C VAL A 66 5.22 -9.41 -3.44
N THR A 67 6.54 -9.30 -3.39
CA THR A 67 7.38 -9.98 -2.37
C THR A 67 6.94 -9.59 -0.96
N ALA A 68 6.51 -8.34 -0.80
CA ALA A 68 5.98 -7.83 0.44
C ALA A 68 4.53 -8.29 0.70
N ILE A 69 3.68 -8.42 -0.31
CA ILE A 69 2.25 -8.71 -0.20
C ILE A 69 1.83 -9.67 -1.31
N PRO A 70 2.12 -10.97 -1.15
CA PRO A 70 1.85 -11.96 -2.21
C PRO A 70 0.37 -12.08 -2.55
N GLN A 71 -0.52 -11.83 -1.58
CA GLN A 71 -1.97 -11.90 -1.83
C GLN A 71 -2.47 -10.84 -2.81
N GLY A 72 -1.71 -9.75 -3.01
CA GLY A 72 -2.03 -8.69 -3.95
C GLY A 72 -1.40 -8.86 -5.33
N GLU A 73 -0.73 -9.98 -5.63
CA GLU A 73 0.10 -10.16 -6.82
C GLU A 73 -0.60 -9.78 -8.13
N ALA A 74 -1.77 -10.37 -8.39
CA ALA A 74 -2.51 -10.15 -9.63
C ALA A 74 -2.85 -8.67 -9.87
N PRO A 75 -3.54 -7.95 -8.96
CA PRO A 75 -3.82 -6.54 -9.18
C PRO A 75 -2.58 -5.64 -9.12
N ILE A 76 -1.55 -5.98 -8.35
CA ILE A 76 -0.27 -5.24 -8.33
C ILE A 76 0.38 -5.26 -9.72
N ARG A 77 0.52 -6.45 -10.31
CA ARG A 77 1.13 -6.60 -11.64
C ARG A 77 0.28 -5.92 -12.71
N ARG A 78 -1.04 -6.10 -12.67
CA ARG A 78 -1.94 -5.51 -13.67
C ARG A 78 -1.93 -3.98 -13.64
N ILE A 79 -1.89 -3.36 -12.46
CA ILE A 79 -1.75 -1.89 -12.37
C ILE A 79 -0.39 -1.43 -12.93
N ALA A 80 0.68 -2.19 -12.69
CA ALA A 80 1.99 -1.89 -13.27
C ALA A 80 2.00 -2.02 -14.81
N ASP A 81 1.32 -3.03 -15.36
CA ASP A 81 1.15 -3.19 -16.81
C ASP A 81 0.40 -2.01 -17.43
N LEU A 82 -0.73 -1.62 -16.83
CA LEU A 82 -1.51 -0.46 -17.30
C LEU A 82 -0.66 0.81 -17.26
N TYR A 83 0.09 1.03 -16.18
CA TYR A 83 0.99 2.17 -16.06
C TYR A 83 2.09 2.18 -17.12
N VAL A 84 2.71 1.02 -17.40
CA VAL A 84 3.76 0.91 -18.43
C VAL A 84 3.18 1.14 -19.83
N ALA A 85 2.03 0.54 -20.14
CA ALA A 85 1.36 0.71 -21.42
C ALA A 85 0.99 2.18 -21.67
N GLU A 86 0.51 2.88 -20.65
CA GLU A 86 0.16 4.30 -20.74
C GLU A 86 1.39 5.21 -20.84
N ARG A 87 2.39 4.96 -19.99
CA ARG A 87 3.57 5.83 -19.91
C ARG A 87 4.52 5.67 -21.10
N PHE A 88 4.65 4.46 -21.63
CA PHE A 88 5.66 4.11 -22.64
C PHE A 88 5.09 3.57 -23.95
N GLY A 89 3.84 3.10 -23.97
CA GLY A 89 3.22 2.45 -25.14
C GLY A 89 2.27 3.33 -25.95
N HIS A 90 2.06 4.60 -25.55
CA HIS A 90 1.08 5.53 -26.14
C HIS A 90 -0.39 5.02 -26.13
N ALA A 91 -0.68 3.93 -25.44
CA ALA A 91 -2.02 3.40 -25.28
C ALA A 91 -2.63 3.98 -23.99
N ARG A 92 -3.78 4.66 -24.07
CA ARG A 92 -4.51 5.04 -22.85
C ARG A 92 -4.97 3.77 -22.14
N GLY A 93 -4.53 3.57 -20.89
CA GLY A 93 -5.07 2.50 -20.06
C GLY A 93 -6.53 2.77 -19.71
N ASP A 94 -7.30 1.72 -19.48
CA ASP A 94 -8.71 1.84 -19.09
C ASP A 94 -8.80 2.40 -17.65
N PRO A 95 -9.38 3.61 -17.47
CA PRO A 95 -9.54 4.21 -16.15
C PRO A 95 -10.43 3.39 -15.22
N GLU A 96 -11.47 2.72 -15.75
CA GLU A 96 -12.39 1.92 -14.95
C GLU A 96 -11.71 0.66 -14.45
N GLU A 97 -10.91 0.03 -15.30
CA GLU A 97 -10.08 -1.12 -14.93
C GLU A 97 -9.10 -0.74 -13.82
N ALA A 98 -8.34 0.34 -13.99
CA ALA A 98 -7.36 0.78 -13.00
C ALA A 98 -7.98 1.07 -11.62
N GLU A 99 -9.13 1.73 -11.59
CA GLU A 99 -9.81 2.03 -10.33
C GLU A 99 -10.42 0.76 -9.70
N SER A 100 -10.95 -0.17 -10.51
CA SER A 100 -11.43 -1.47 -10.04
C SER A 100 -10.31 -2.31 -9.41
N LEU A 101 -9.14 -2.34 -10.07
CA LEU A 101 -7.94 -3.01 -9.56
C LEU A 101 -7.47 -2.37 -8.26
N TRP A 102 -7.47 -1.05 -8.15
CA TRP A 102 -7.12 -0.37 -6.90
C TRP A 102 -8.09 -0.72 -5.76
N ARG A 103 -9.41 -0.70 -6.03
CA ARG A 103 -10.43 -1.04 -5.04
C ARG A 103 -10.29 -2.48 -4.53
N SER A 104 -9.96 -3.42 -5.41
CA SER A 104 -9.72 -4.82 -5.02
C SER A 104 -8.37 -5.03 -4.31
N LEU A 105 -7.33 -4.27 -4.70
CA LEU A 105 -6.01 -4.33 -4.09
C LEU A 105 -5.97 -3.76 -2.67
N ARG A 106 -6.62 -2.61 -2.43
CA ARG A 106 -6.57 -1.90 -1.14
C ARG A 106 -6.84 -2.79 0.09
N PRO A 107 -7.91 -3.63 0.16
CA PRO A 107 -8.12 -4.49 1.32
C PRO A 107 -7.02 -5.57 1.47
N LEU A 108 -6.49 -6.09 0.36
CA LEU A 108 -5.40 -7.07 0.37
C LEU A 108 -4.10 -6.46 0.91
N LEU A 109 -3.81 -5.21 0.55
CA LEU A 109 -2.67 -4.46 1.07
C LEU A 109 -2.70 -4.33 2.60
N TRP A 110 -3.86 -3.92 3.15
CA TRP A 110 -4.04 -3.80 4.60
C TRP A 110 -3.99 -5.15 5.32
N LYS A 111 -4.61 -6.18 4.73
CA LYS A 111 -4.58 -7.54 5.28
C LYS A 111 -3.16 -8.11 5.30
N GLY A 112 -2.44 -8.08 4.19
CA GLY A 112 -1.08 -8.61 4.12
C GLY A 112 -0.10 -7.86 5.03
N TRP A 113 -0.27 -6.54 5.18
CA TRP A 113 0.53 -5.77 6.13
C TRP A 113 0.28 -6.19 7.59
N SER A 114 -0.98 -6.36 7.99
CA SER A 114 -1.31 -6.73 9.36
C SER A 114 -0.79 -8.13 9.71
N GLU A 115 -0.95 -9.10 8.81
CA GLU A 115 -0.42 -10.46 8.95
C GLU A 115 1.10 -10.46 9.15
N ARG A 116 1.84 -9.68 8.35
CA ARG A 116 3.30 -9.55 8.48
C ARG A 116 3.70 -8.88 9.79
N ARG A 117 2.99 -7.83 10.20
CA ARG A 117 3.28 -7.12 11.45
C ARG A 117 3.05 -8.03 12.66
N LEU A 118 1.96 -8.79 12.66
CA LEU A 118 1.66 -9.77 13.69
C LEU A 118 2.72 -10.88 13.74
N ALA A 119 3.15 -11.39 12.58
CA ALA A 119 4.20 -12.41 12.50
C ALA A 119 5.55 -11.90 13.08
N LEU A 120 5.91 -10.63 12.80
CA LEU A 120 7.11 -10.02 13.37
C LEU A 120 7.03 -9.87 14.89
N LEU A 121 5.87 -9.47 15.42
CA LEU A 121 5.65 -9.34 16.87
C LEU A 121 5.69 -10.72 17.56
N ALA A 122 5.04 -11.72 16.99
CA ALA A 122 5.05 -13.09 17.51
C ALA A 122 6.48 -13.66 17.59
N ARG A 123 7.31 -13.41 16.57
CA ARG A 123 8.74 -13.80 16.57
C ARG A 123 9.52 -13.13 17.71
N ARG A 124 9.34 -11.82 17.92
CA ARG A 124 10.01 -11.09 19.02
C ARG A 124 9.62 -11.63 20.40
N LEU A 125 8.34 -11.89 20.63
CA LEU A 125 7.85 -12.44 21.90
C LEU A 125 8.39 -13.86 22.16
N LYS A 126 8.46 -14.71 21.12
CA LYS A 126 9.03 -16.07 21.24
C LYS A 126 10.51 -16.04 21.65
N HIS A 127 11.29 -15.08 21.15
CA HIS A 127 12.70 -14.93 21.54
C HIS A 127 12.88 -14.46 22.98
N LEU A 128 12.02 -13.58 23.50
CA LEU A 128 12.10 -13.09 24.88
C LEU A 128 11.73 -14.18 25.90
N ARG A 129 10.78 -15.07 25.55
CA ARG A 129 10.35 -16.16 26.43
C ARG A 129 11.36 -17.31 26.53
N ARG A 130 12.31 -17.43 25.60
CA ARG A 130 13.36 -18.49 25.60
C ARG A 130 14.64 -18.09 26.36
N LYS A 131 14.72 -16.84 26.84
CA LYS A 131 15.85 -16.29 27.62
C LYS A 131 15.58 -16.20 29.13
N ARG A 132 14.42 -16.66 29.60
CA ARG A 132 14.12 -16.91 31.03
C ARG A 132 14.07 -18.41 31.24
#